data_AF-A0A418MCT8-F1
#
_entry.id   AF-A0A418MCT8-F1
#
_cell.length_a   1.000
_cell.length_b   1.000
_cell.length_c   1.000
_cell.angle_alpha   90.00
_cell.angle_beta   90.00
_cell.angle_gamma   90.00
#
_symmetry.space_group_name_H-M   'P 1'
#
loop_
_entity.id
_entity.type
_entity.pdbx_description
1 polymer ?
#
loop_
_entity_poly.entity_id
_entity_poly.type
_entity_poly.pdbx_seq_one_letter_code
_entity_poly.pdbx_strand_id
1 'polypeptide(L)'
;MPKRFVFLSSKRRFDRLRWVAISLLIGGVVLFEVYRWWVPYASWNPLWNQVTVGQSVIGPWNYGGLNEQGYLRFYSGFQVVLLPPTAKLFDANGHFVILEGHTPGSLTYARPIADIPPGWLLLGLCGVGMGGFLWVTRSRRRHSGGFQVVGNKSTLHKVQFRKDFPPSAGVSEESPQASTQSLGWPGRRRRFRAVRNPQPGHKEASNRFRE
;
A
#
# COMPACT_ATOMS: atom_id res chain seq x y z
N MET A 1 5.70 -37.36 -30.61
CA MET A 1 6.64 -36.47 -29.89
C MET A 1 5.92 -35.82 -28.71
N PRO A 2 6.23 -36.17 -27.45
CA PRO A 2 5.52 -35.62 -26.29
C PRO A 2 6.00 -34.20 -25.96
N LYS A 3 5.07 -33.24 -25.92
CA LYS A 3 5.31 -31.86 -25.47
C LYS A 3 5.44 -31.86 -23.94
N ARG A 4 6.66 -31.72 -23.43
CA ARG A 4 6.91 -31.48 -21.99
C ARG A 4 6.41 -30.08 -21.62
N PHE A 5 5.28 -30.01 -20.92
CA PHE A 5 4.83 -28.78 -20.27
C PHE A 5 5.70 -28.55 -19.02
N VAL A 6 6.60 -27.57 -19.10
CA VAL A 6 7.39 -27.11 -17.97
C VAL A 6 6.50 -26.23 -17.09
N PHE A 7 6.02 -26.79 -15.99
CA PHE A 7 5.37 -26.04 -14.92
C PHE A 7 6.42 -25.14 -14.24
N LEU A 8 6.51 -23.88 -14.67
CA LEU A 8 7.31 -22.87 -13.99
C LEU A 8 6.70 -22.60 -12.61
N SER A 9 7.48 -22.88 -11.57
CA SER A 9 7.06 -22.86 -10.17
C SER A 9 6.62 -21.47 -9.70
N SER A 10 5.33 -21.35 -9.38
CA SER A 10 4.66 -20.14 -8.88
C SER A 10 5.10 -19.69 -7.47
N LYS A 11 5.87 -20.51 -6.74
CA LYS A 11 6.20 -20.28 -5.31
C LYS A 11 6.82 -18.91 -5.00
N ARG A 12 7.67 -18.37 -5.86
CA ARG A 12 8.38 -17.08 -5.59
C ARG A 12 7.47 -15.85 -5.56
N ARG A 13 6.27 -15.90 -6.15
CA ARG A 13 5.33 -14.76 -6.13
C ARG A 13 4.58 -14.68 -4.79
N PHE A 14 4.33 -15.83 -4.16
CA PHE A 14 3.62 -15.91 -2.89
C PHE A 14 4.44 -15.35 -1.72
N ASP A 15 5.75 -15.64 -1.68
CA ASP A 15 6.62 -15.10 -0.63
C ASP A 15 6.73 -13.58 -0.70
N ARG A 16 6.81 -13.03 -1.91
CA ARG A 16 6.85 -11.57 -2.11
C ARG A 16 5.56 -10.89 -1.61
N LEU A 17 4.40 -11.49 -1.88
CA LEU A 17 3.12 -10.92 -1.44
C LEU A 17 2.99 -10.95 0.09
N ARG A 18 3.43 -12.04 0.74
CA ARG A 18 3.45 -12.14 2.22
C ARG A 18 4.32 -11.06 2.84
N TRP A 19 5.53 -10.85 2.32
CA TRP A 19 6.42 -9.81 2.85
C TRP A 19 5.86 -8.40 2.69
N VAL A 20 5.20 -8.10 1.56
CA VAL A 20 4.50 -6.82 1.37
C VAL A 20 3.38 -6.64 2.38
N ALA A 21 2.53 -7.67 2.58
CA ALA A 21 1.43 -7.61 3.53
C ALA A 21 1.93 -7.39 4.97
N ILE A 22 3.00 -8.09 5.37
CA ILE A 22 3.63 -7.94 6.69
C ILE A 22 4.19 -6.53 6.88
N SER A 23 4.93 -6.00 5.89
CA SER A 23 5.46 -4.63 5.96
C SER A 23 4.35 -3.58 6.05
N LEU A 24 3.23 -3.81 5.37
CA LEU A 24 2.08 -2.91 5.38
C LEU A 24 1.39 -2.91 6.75
N LEU A 25 1.25 -4.08 7.35
CA LEU A 25 0.69 -4.23 8.70
C LEU A 25 1.58 -3.58 9.75
N ILE A 26 2.89 -3.85 9.73
CA ILE A 26 3.85 -3.22 10.65
C ILE A 26 3.88 -1.70 10.45
N GLY A 27 3.90 -1.23 9.20
CA GLY A 27 3.86 0.20 8.89
C GLY A 27 2.60 0.88 9.42
N GLY A 28 1.44 0.23 9.31
CA GLY A 28 0.18 0.72 9.88
C GLY A 28 0.23 0.84 11.41
N VAL A 29 0.79 -0.15 12.11
CA VAL A 29 0.95 -0.13 13.57
C VAL A 29 1.89 0.98 14.02
N VAL A 30 3.04 1.16 13.36
CA VAL A 30 3.99 2.23 13.70
C VAL A 30 3.39 3.61 13.45
N LEU A 31 2.67 3.80 12.33
CA LEU A 31 1.99 5.05 12.03
C LEU A 31 0.93 5.38 13.08
N PHE A 32 0.19 4.37 13.54
CA PHE A 32 -0.80 4.50 14.61
C PHE A 32 -0.16 4.91 15.95
N GLU A 33 0.98 4.34 16.33
CA GLU A 33 1.70 4.72 17.55
C GLU A 33 2.29 6.14 17.48
N VAL A 34 2.88 6.54 16.35
CA VAL A 34 3.38 7.92 16.17
C VAL A 34 2.22 8.93 16.25
N TYR A 35 1.08 8.59 15.68
CA TYR A 35 -0.12 9.41 15.78
C TYR A 35 -0.59 9.57 17.24
N ARG A 36 -0.58 8.48 18.03
CA ARG A 36 -0.90 8.54 19.47
C ARG A 36 0.03 9.46 20.25
N TRP A 37 1.30 9.53 19.87
CA TRP A 37 2.28 10.36 20.58
C TRP A 37 2.12 11.86 20.27
N TRP A 38 1.69 12.21 19.05
CA TRP A 38 1.50 13.60 18.64
C TRP A 38 0.23 14.26 19.18
N VAL A 39 -0.78 13.49 19.61
CA VAL A 39 -2.05 14.03 20.11
C VAL A 39 -2.34 13.56 21.55
N PRO A 40 -1.61 14.08 22.55
CA PRO A 40 -1.74 13.63 23.93
C PRO A 40 -3.08 14.00 24.59
N TYR A 41 -3.83 14.94 24.02
CA TYR A 41 -5.11 15.44 24.55
C TYR A 41 -6.35 14.96 23.78
N ALA A 42 -6.17 14.14 22.73
CA ALA A 42 -7.31 13.44 22.15
C ALA A 42 -7.67 12.26 23.07
N SER A 43 -8.94 12.15 23.44
CA SER A 43 -9.48 10.95 24.08
C SER A 43 -9.00 9.69 23.34
N TRP A 44 -8.77 8.60 24.09
CA TRP A 44 -8.16 7.32 23.67
C TRP A 44 -8.69 6.72 22.35
N ASN A 45 -9.82 7.21 21.85
CA ASN A 45 -10.37 6.92 20.54
C ASN A 45 -10.54 8.23 19.74
N PRO A 46 -9.90 8.38 18.56
CA PRO A 46 -10.05 9.57 17.71
C PRO A 46 -11.48 9.77 17.17
N LEU A 47 -12.36 8.78 17.33
CA LEU A 47 -13.79 8.90 17.01
C LEU A 47 -14.61 9.59 18.11
N TRP A 48 -14.05 9.71 19.31
CA TRP A 48 -14.72 10.31 20.45
C TRP A 48 -14.46 11.82 20.49
N ASN A 49 -15.53 12.57 20.63
CA ASN A 49 -15.54 14.01 20.76
C ASN A 49 -16.11 14.34 22.13
N GLN A 50 -15.48 15.29 22.82
CA GLN A 50 -15.97 15.83 24.08
C GLN A 50 -16.46 17.25 23.85
N VAL A 51 -17.65 17.55 24.35
CA VAL A 51 -18.27 18.88 24.27
C VAL A 51 -18.74 19.33 25.64
N THR A 52 -18.67 20.63 25.88
CA THR A 52 -19.16 21.26 27.11
C THR A 52 -20.56 21.84 26.92
N VAL A 53 -21.18 22.28 28.02
CA VAL A 53 -22.48 22.96 27.98
C VAL A 53 -22.42 24.18 27.07
N GLY A 54 -23.37 24.30 26.15
CA GLY A 54 -23.45 25.36 25.15
C GLY A 54 -22.80 25.01 23.82
N GLN A 55 -22.02 23.93 23.74
CA GLN A 55 -21.36 23.53 22.49
C GLN A 55 -22.23 22.63 21.62
N SER A 56 -22.01 22.74 20.31
CA SER A 56 -22.68 21.93 19.30
C SER A 56 -22.23 20.47 19.35
N VAL A 57 -23.19 19.57 19.46
CA VAL A 57 -23.01 18.11 19.40
C VAL A 57 -23.16 17.64 17.96
N ILE A 58 -24.30 17.98 17.34
CA ILE A 58 -24.67 17.47 16.03
C ILE A 58 -25.51 18.51 15.27
N GLY A 59 -25.01 18.96 14.12
CA GLY A 59 -25.65 20.03 13.35
C GLY A 59 -25.92 21.28 14.20
N PRO A 60 -27.18 21.76 14.31
CA PRO A 60 -27.54 22.92 15.13
C PRO A 60 -27.91 22.58 16.59
N TRP A 61 -27.69 21.33 17.03
CA TRP A 61 -28.04 20.88 18.38
C TRP A 61 -26.89 21.07 19.35
N ASN A 62 -27.16 21.81 20.42
CA ASN A 62 -26.22 22.12 21.48
C ASN A 62 -26.51 21.29 22.74
N TYR A 63 -25.44 20.94 23.47
CA TYR A 63 -25.56 20.28 24.77
C TYR A 63 -25.94 21.29 25.85
N GLY A 64 -26.99 21.00 26.62
CA GLY A 64 -27.53 21.85 27.68
C GLY A 64 -27.17 21.40 29.10
N GLY A 65 -26.34 20.37 29.25
CA GLY A 65 -26.02 19.80 30.56
C GLY A 65 -27.07 18.80 31.05
N LEU A 66 -27.02 18.52 32.35
CA LEU A 66 -28.04 17.74 33.05
C LEU A 66 -29.12 18.67 33.61
N ASN A 67 -30.38 18.29 33.48
CA ASN A 67 -31.45 18.95 34.22
C ASN A 67 -31.46 18.51 35.70
N GLU A 68 -32.34 19.11 36.50
CA GLU A 68 -32.49 18.79 37.93
C GLU A 68 -32.82 17.31 38.19
N GLN A 69 -33.44 16.63 37.23
CA GLN A 69 -33.79 15.22 37.30
C GLN A 69 -32.69 14.29 36.74
N GLY A 70 -31.54 14.82 36.33
CA GLY A 70 -30.42 14.05 35.78
C GLY A 70 -30.60 13.60 34.33
N TYR A 71 -31.53 14.20 33.58
CA TYR A 71 -31.69 13.97 32.14
C TYR A 71 -30.74 14.85 31.34
N LEU A 72 -30.20 14.27 30.28
CA LEU A 72 -29.38 14.96 29.30
C LEU A 72 -30.26 15.91 28.49
N ARG A 73 -29.92 17.19 28.51
CA ARG A 73 -30.64 18.22 27.77
C ARG A 73 -29.90 18.55 26.48
N PHE A 74 -30.62 18.54 25.37
CA PHE A 74 -30.16 19.02 24.08
C PHE A 74 -31.12 20.08 23.57
N TYR A 75 -30.61 21.11 22.90
CA TYR A 75 -31.46 22.19 22.39
C TYR A 75 -31.00 22.70 21.04
N SER A 76 -31.95 23.14 20.23
CA SER A 76 -31.69 23.79 18.94
C SER A 76 -32.73 24.88 18.73
N GLY A 77 -32.32 26.15 18.86
CA GLY A 77 -33.25 27.28 18.87
C GLY A 77 -34.32 27.13 19.97
N PHE A 78 -35.58 26.98 19.55
CA PHE A 78 -36.73 26.82 20.46
C PHE A 78 -37.08 25.35 20.77
N GLN A 79 -36.37 24.39 20.19
CA GLN A 79 -36.61 22.97 20.44
C GLN A 79 -35.70 22.47 21.55
N VAL A 80 -36.25 21.64 22.44
CA VAL A 80 -35.51 21.00 23.53
C VAL A 80 -35.86 19.52 23.55
N VAL A 81 -34.83 18.67 23.61
CA VAL A 81 -34.96 17.22 23.76
C VAL A 81 -34.28 16.81 25.06
N LEU A 82 -34.99 16.01 25.85
CA LEU A 82 -34.48 15.43 27.09
C LEU A 82 -34.30 13.94 26.88
N LEU A 83 -33.10 13.44 27.15
CA LEU A 83 -32.81 12.01 27.13
C LEU A 83 -32.49 11.52 28.54
N PRO A 84 -32.91 10.29 28.89
CA PRO A 84 -32.50 9.68 30.15
C PRO A 84 -30.97 9.54 30.18
N PRO A 85 -30.34 9.58 31.36
CA PRO A 85 -28.88 9.45 31.49
C PRO A 85 -28.35 8.10 31.00
N THR A 86 -29.23 7.09 30.87
CA THR A 86 -28.92 5.76 30.33
C THR A 86 -29.00 5.69 28.81
N ALA A 87 -29.43 6.77 28.12
CA ALA A 87 -29.50 6.80 26.67
C ALA A 87 -28.11 6.72 26.06
N LYS A 88 -27.95 5.84 25.07
CA LYS A 88 -26.71 5.64 24.33
C LYS A 88 -26.72 6.25 22.93
N LEU A 89 -27.85 6.75 22.47
CA LEU A 89 -28.01 7.25 21.12
C LEU A 89 -28.86 8.52 21.15
N PHE A 90 -28.39 9.53 20.43
CA PHE A 90 -29.13 10.74 20.16
C PHE A 90 -29.23 10.92 18.65
N ASP A 91 -30.45 10.94 18.14
CA ASP A 91 -30.78 11.17 16.73
C ASP A 91 -31.53 12.49 16.63
N ALA A 92 -31.05 13.37 15.76
CA ALA A 92 -31.73 14.60 15.44
C ALA A 92 -31.42 15.05 14.01
N ASN A 93 -32.47 15.47 13.28
CA ASN A 93 -32.38 15.97 11.91
C ASN A 93 -31.70 15.00 10.92
N GLY A 94 -31.90 13.68 11.09
CA GLY A 94 -31.33 12.66 10.21
C GLY A 94 -29.84 12.40 10.44
N HIS A 95 -29.26 12.99 11.48
CA HIS A 95 -27.93 12.66 11.95
C HIS A 95 -28.05 12.03 13.34
N PHE A 96 -27.19 11.07 13.64
CA PHE A 96 -27.14 10.46 14.96
C PHE A 96 -25.71 10.45 15.52
N VAL A 97 -25.63 10.49 16.84
CA VAL A 97 -24.38 10.32 17.60
C VAL A 97 -24.59 9.26 18.68
N ILE A 98 -23.52 8.55 18.97
CA ILE A 98 -23.51 7.54 20.04
C ILE A 98 -22.96 8.21 21.29
N LEU A 99 -23.75 8.23 22.36
CA LEU A 99 -23.37 8.80 23.65
C LEU A 99 -22.60 7.74 24.44
N GLU A 100 -21.35 8.04 24.79
CA GLU A 100 -20.48 7.11 25.52
C GLU A 100 -20.49 7.39 27.02
N GLY A 101 -20.44 8.68 27.38
CA GLY A 101 -20.37 9.10 28.76
C GLY A 101 -20.75 10.55 28.91
N HIS A 102 -21.17 10.92 30.11
CA HIS A 102 -21.56 12.28 30.41
C HIS A 102 -21.19 12.64 31.86
N THR A 103 -21.03 13.93 32.07
CA THR A 103 -20.85 14.58 33.36
C THR A 103 -21.79 15.80 33.38
N PRO A 104 -22.02 16.43 34.54
CA PRO A 104 -22.87 17.62 34.61
C PRO A 104 -22.44 18.75 33.65
N GLY A 105 -21.13 18.86 33.37
CA GLY A 105 -20.55 19.92 32.53
C GLY A 105 -20.07 19.49 31.15
N SER A 106 -19.99 18.19 30.86
CA SER A 106 -19.45 17.71 29.58
C SER A 106 -20.10 16.41 29.11
N LEU A 107 -20.12 16.22 27.79
CA LEU A 107 -20.66 15.07 27.09
C LEU A 107 -19.58 14.48 26.18
N THR A 108 -19.39 13.17 26.26
CA THR A 108 -18.51 12.41 25.37
C THR A 108 -19.36 11.59 24.41
N TYR A 109 -19.15 11.79 23.12
CA TYR A 109 -19.92 11.12 22.07
C TYR A 109 -19.04 10.70 20.89
N ALA A 110 -19.47 9.67 20.18
CA ALA A 110 -18.86 9.22 18.94
C ALA A 110 -19.72 9.62 17.74
N ARG A 111 -19.08 10.10 16.68
CA ARG A 111 -19.73 10.26 15.37
C ARG A 111 -19.62 8.95 14.57
N PRO A 112 -20.63 8.59 13.77
CA PRO A 112 -20.55 7.41 12.92
C PRO A 112 -19.35 7.48 11.97
N ILE A 113 -18.72 6.32 11.74
CA ILE A 113 -17.45 6.14 10.99
C ILE A 113 -17.47 6.73 9.56
N ALA A 114 -18.64 7.10 9.04
CA ALA A 114 -18.76 7.81 7.77
C ALA A 114 -18.02 9.17 7.73
N ASP A 115 -17.66 9.75 8.89
CA ASP A 115 -16.92 11.01 9.00
C ASP A 115 -15.38 10.85 9.01
N ILE A 116 -14.81 9.69 8.64
CA ILE A 116 -13.34 9.58 8.49
C ILE A 116 -12.87 10.64 7.48
N PRO A 117 -11.98 11.58 7.88
CA PRO A 117 -11.53 12.63 6.97
C PRO A 117 -10.91 12.01 5.71
N PRO A 118 -11.32 12.40 4.50
CA PRO A 118 -10.81 11.81 3.26
C PRO A 118 -9.28 11.89 3.14
N GLY A 119 -8.66 12.90 3.76
CA GLY A 119 -7.21 13.06 3.84
C GLY A 119 -6.49 11.89 4.51
N TRP A 120 -7.12 11.22 5.47
CA TRP A 120 -6.56 10.04 6.13
C TRP A 120 -6.52 8.82 5.20
N LEU A 121 -7.58 8.63 4.41
CA LEU A 121 -7.63 7.59 3.39
C LEU A 121 -6.55 7.84 2.32
N LEU A 122 -6.40 9.08 1.89
CA LEU A 122 -5.36 9.49 0.95
C LEU A 122 -3.95 9.28 1.52
N LEU A 123 -3.70 9.64 2.78
CA LEU A 123 -2.41 9.41 3.44
C LEU A 123 -2.08 7.93 3.56
N GLY A 124 -3.04 7.10 3.97
CA GLY A 124 -2.87 5.65 4.02
C GLY A 124 -2.55 5.08 2.63
N LEU A 125 -3.27 5.51 1.61
CA LEU A 125 -3.09 5.02 0.24
C LEU A 125 -1.76 5.47 -0.37
N CYS A 126 -1.34 6.72 -0.12
CA CYS A 126 -0.03 7.25 -0.51
C CYS A 126 1.12 6.54 0.22
N GLY A 127 0.98 6.30 1.53
CA GLY A 127 2.00 5.58 2.31
C GLY A 127 2.23 4.15 1.80
N VAL A 128 1.14 3.44 1.52
CA VAL A 128 1.19 2.09 0.92
C VAL A 128 1.81 2.12 -0.48
N GLY A 129 1.37 3.05 -1.33
CA GLY A 129 1.88 3.20 -2.69
C GLY A 129 3.38 3.51 -2.72
N MET A 130 3.82 4.43 -1.87
CA MET A 130 5.22 4.87 -1.82
C MET A 130 6.13 3.80 -1.20
N GLY A 131 5.67 3.10 -0.15
CA GLY A 131 6.37 1.94 0.41
C GLY A 131 6.53 0.80 -0.61
N GLY A 132 5.46 0.48 -1.35
CA GLY A 132 5.49 -0.51 -2.43
C GLY A 132 6.45 -0.11 -3.57
N PHE A 133 6.42 1.16 -3.98
CA PHE A 133 7.27 1.69 -5.05
C PHE A 133 8.76 1.65 -4.68
N LEU A 134 9.11 2.11 -3.47
CA LEU A 134 10.50 2.06 -2.97
C LEU A 134 11.00 0.62 -2.81
N TRP A 135 10.13 -0.30 -2.38
CA TRP A 135 10.48 -1.72 -2.28
C TRP A 135 10.75 -2.36 -3.65
N VAL A 136 9.89 -2.10 -4.64
CA VAL A 136 10.07 -2.62 -6.01
C VAL A 136 11.35 -2.08 -6.66
N THR A 137 11.61 -0.77 -6.53
CA THR A 137 12.82 -0.14 -7.10
C THR A 137 14.10 -0.64 -6.43
N ARG A 138 14.09 -0.86 -5.11
CA ARG A 138 15.23 -1.44 -4.37
C ARG A 138 15.42 -2.93 -4.67
N SER A 139 14.35 -3.70 -4.84
CA SER A 139 14.41 -5.13 -5.17
C SER A 139 15.01 -5.38 -6.56
N ARG A 140 14.75 -4.51 -7.53
CA ARG A 140 15.34 -4.61 -8.88
C ARG A 140 16.87 -4.45 -8.88
N ARG A 141 17.43 -3.62 -7.98
CA ARG A 141 18.89 -3.43 -7.88
C ARG A 141 19.62 -4.64 -7.31
N ARG A 142 18.95 -5.52 -6.54
CA ARG A 142 19.59 -6.71 -5.94
C ARG A 142 19.61 -7.94 -6.86
N HIS A 143 18.85 -7.95 -7.94
CA HIS A 143 18.79 -9.09 -8.87
C HIS A 143 19.64 -8.93 -10.14
N SER A 144 20.32 -7.79 -10.32
CA SER A 144 21.19 -7.55 -11.48
C SER A 144 22.69 -7.83 -11.22
N GLY A 145 23.06 -8.34 -10.04
CA GLY A 145 24.45 -8.52 -9.61
C GLY A 145 24.93 -9.96 -9.48
N GLY A 146 24.44 -10.90 -10.29
CA GLY A 146 24.83 -12.30 -10.14
C GLY A 146 24.53 -13.17 -11.35
N PHE A 147 24.99 -12.76 -12.54
CA PHE A 147 25.20 -13.72 -13.62
C PHE A 147 26.46 -14.52 -13.24
N GLN A 148 26.31 -15.55 -12.41
CA GLN A 148 27.36 -16.55 -12.32
C GLN A 148 27.39 -17.26 -13.66
N VAL A 149 28.42 -16.97 -14.45
CA VAL A 149 28.86 -17.82 -15.55
C VAL A 149 29.20 -19.16 -14.90
N VAL A 150 28.24 -20.10 -14.92
CA VAL A 150 28.52 -21.51 -14.63
C VAL A 150 29.42 -21.98 -15.75
N GLY A 151 30.73 -21.83 -15.53
CA GLY A 151 31.77 -22.34 -16.41
C GLY A 151 31.60 -23.84 -16.50
N ASN A 152 31.07 -24.30 -17.63
CA ASN A 152 30.95 -25.71 -17.92
C ASN A 152 32.37 -26.28 -18.11
N LYS A 153 32.92 -26.91 -17.07
CA LYS A 153 34.23 -27.60 -17.10
C LYS A 153 34.14 -28.98 -17.78
N SER A 154 33.43 -29.10 -18.90
CA SER A 154 33.31 -30.37 -19.63
C SER A 154 33.71 -30.24 -21.09
N THR A 155 34.95 -29.82 -21.34
CA THR A 155 35.65 -30.14 -22.60
C THR A 155 37.16 -30.08 -22.38
N LEU A 156 37.67 -30.96 -21.52
CA LEU A 156 39.07 -31.37 -21.56
C LEU A 156 39.23 -32.31 -22.76
N HIS A 157 39.35 -31.73 -23.95
CA HIS A 157 39.87 -32.47 -25.10
C HIS A 157 41.35 -32.76 -24.82
N LYS A 158 41.61 -34.04 -24.52
CA LYS A 158 42.93 -34.66 -24.50
C LYS A 158 43.51 -34.61 -25.91
N VAL A 159 44.17 -33.50 -26.25
CA VAL A 159 44.98 -33.38 -27.45
C VAL A 159 46.28 -34.14 -27.18
N GLN A 160 46.37 -35.36 -27.69
CA GLN A 160 47.63 -36.10 -27.72
C GLN A 160 48.60 -35.40 -28.65
N PHE A 161 49.62 -34.79 -28.06
CA PHE A 161 50.80 -34.28 -28.75
C PHE A 161 51.56 -35.46 -29.35
N ARG A 162 51.42 -35.65 -30.67
CA ARG A 162 52.34 -36.46 -31.47
C ARG A 162 53.57 -35.59 -31.73
N LYS A 163 54.62 -35.82 -30.96
CA LYS A 163 55.98 -35.36 -31.27
C LYS A 163 56.46 -36.17 -32.45
N ASP A 164 56.72 -35.53 -33.59
CA ASP A 164 57.64 -36.02 -34.61
C ASP A 164 58.01 -34.89 -35.58
N PHE A 165 59.32 -34.58 -35.63
CA PHE A 165 60.09 -34.03 -36.75
C PHE A 165 60.15 -32.49 -36.98
N PRO A 166 61.27 -31.95 -37.55
CA PRO A 166 62.33 -31.26 -36.79
C PRO A 166 62.70 -29.89 -37.45
N PRO A 167 63.87 -29.26 -37.19
CA PRO A 167 64.06 -27.80 -37.24
C PRO A 167 64.49 -27.25 -38.61
N SER A 168 64.12 -26.00 -38.86
CA SER A 168 64.82 -25.04 -39.74
C SER A 168 64.42 -23.65 -39.24
N ALA A 169 65.33 -22.92 -38.57
CA ALA A 169 66.37 -22.07 -39.14
C ALA A 169 65.78 -20.85 -39.89
N GLY A 170 66.00 -19.66 -39.32
CA GLY A 170 66.33 -18.48 -40.12
C GLY A 170 65.26 -17.39 -40.22
N VAL A 171 65.42 -16.36 -39.38
CA VAL A 171 65.49 -14.93 -39.76
C VAL A 171 64.40 -14.37 -40.69
N SER A 172 63.62 -13.41 -40.19
CA SER A 172 63.69 -11.98 -40.61
C SER A 172 62.68 -11.13 -39.85
N GLU A 173 63.17 -10.03 -39.30
CA GLU A 173 62.41 -8.89 -38.80
C GLU A 173 61.64 -8.22 -39.94
N GLU A 174 60.35 -7.91 -39.74
CA GLU A 174 59.71 -6.77 -40.37
C GLU A 174 58.46 -6.33 -39.58
N SER A 175 58.60 -5.22 -38.86
CA SER A 175 57.53 -4.25 -38.60
C SER A 175 57.57 -3.23 -39.75
N PRO A 176 56.57 -2.33 -39.98
CA PRO A 176 55.33 -2.05 -39.25
C PRO A 176 54.14 -1.70 -40.19
N GLN A 177 53.07 -1.13 -39.60
CA GLN A 177 52.11 -0.16 -40.17
C GLN A 177 50.68 -0.60 -40.52
N ALA A 178 49.77 -0.06 -39.68
CA ALA A 178 48.63 0.81 -40.02
C ALA A 178 47.61 0.39 -41.10
N SER A 179 46.34 0.24 -40.68
CA SER A 179 45.16 0.94 -41.21
C SER A 179 43.91 0.32 -40.55
N THR A 180 43.14 1.11 -39.79
CA THR A 180 41.92 1.84 -40.22
C THR A 180 40.85 0.94 -40.83
N GLN A 181 39.65 0.97 -40.23
CA GLN A 181 38.30 0.62 -40.72
C GLN A 181 37.63 -0.42 -39.80
N SER A 182 36.34 -0.38 -39.52
CA SER A 182 35.28 0.62 -39.67
C SER A 182 34.05 0.01 -38.97
N LEU A 183 33.11 0.88 -38.55
CA LEU A 183 31.67 0.69 -38.68
C LEU A 183 31.03 -0.66 -38.29
N GLY A 184 30.18 -0.63 -37.25
CA GLY A 184 29.20 -1.70 -37.02
C GLY A 184 28.36 -1.56 -35.76
N TRP A 185 27.44 -0.59 -35.74
CA TRP A 185 26.29 -0.64 -34.84
C TRP A 185 25.24 -1.62 -35.41
N PRO A 186 24.71 -2.58 -34.62
CA PRO A 186 23.40 -3.12 -34.90
C PRO A 186 22.45 -2.86 -33.72
N GLY A 187 21.54 -1.93 -33.96
CA GLY A 187 20.11 -2.24 -33.88
C GLY A 187 19.50 -2.44 -32.49
N ARG A 188 18.95 -1.34 -31.97
CA ARG A 188 17.77 -1.36 -31.08
C ARG A 188 16.68 -2.24 -31.70
N ARG A 189 16.20 -3.25 -30.95
CA ARG A 189 14.82 -3.74 -31.07
C ARG A 189 14.15 -3.71 -29.71
N ARG A 190 13.60 -2.55 -29.34
CA ARG A 190 12.59 -2.44 -28.27
C ARG A 190 11.30 -3.04 -28.80
N ARG A 191 10.93 -4.25 -28.37
CA ARG A 191 9.56 -4.75 -28.57
C ARG A 191 8.67 -4.14 -27.50
N PHE A 192 7.87 -3.16 -27.92
CA PHE A 192 6.66 -2.78 -27.20
C PHE A 192 5.69 -3.95 -27.27
N ARG A 193 5.26 -4.46 -26.12
CA ARG A 193 4.13 -5.40 -26.04
C ARG A 193 2.95 -4.61 -25.52
N ALA A 194 1.94 -4.47 -26.39
CA ALA A 194 0.70 -3.78 -26.13
C ALA A 194 0.02 -4.34 -24.87
N VAL A 195 -0.36 -3.41 -23.99
CA VAL A 195 -1.23 -3.61 -22.85
C VAL A 195 -2.65 -3.83 -23.38
N ARG A 196 -3.24 -5.01 -23.16
CA ARG A 196 -4.69 -5.20 -23.31
C ARG A 196 -5.35 -4.72 -22.02
N ASN A 197 -6.08 -3.63 -22.11
CA ASN A 197 -7.09 -3.23 -21.14
C ASN A 197 -8.26 -4.22 -21.20
N PRO A 198 -8.62 -4.93 -20.12
CA PRO A 198 -9.96 -5.50 -20.01
C PRO A 198 -10.94 -4.38 -19.67
N GLN A 199 -11.97 -4.21 -20.51
CA GLN A 199 -13.12 -3.35 -20.24
C GLN A 199 -13.82 -3.79 -18.94
N PRO A 200 -14.32 -2.84 -18.13
CA PRO A 200 -15.22 -3.15 -17.03
C PRO A 200 -16.59 -3.58 -17.58
N GLY A 201 -17.00 -4.79 -17.23
CA GLY A 201 -18.34 -5.28 -17.48
C GLY A 201 -19.35 -4.48 -16.66
N HIS A 202 -20.23 -3.77 -17.35
CA HIS A 202 -21.52 -3.32 -16.85
C HIS A 202 -22.27 -4.53 -16.28
N LYS A 203 -22.50 -4.55 -14.97
CA LYS A 203 -23.58 -5.34 -14.37
C LYS A 203 -24.70 -4.41 -14.01
N GLU A 204 -25.54 -4.23 -15.02
CA GLU A 204 -26.92 -3.78 -14.94
C GLU A 204 -27.72 -4.89 -14.25
N ALA A 205 -28.22 -4.63 -13.04
CA ALA A 205 -29.22 -5.44 -12.35
C ALA A 205 -30.17 -4.45 -11.68
N SER A 206 -31.18 -4.00 -12.42
CA SER A 206 -32.53 -4.58 -12.45
C SER A 206 -33.27 -4.42 -11.12
N ASN A 207 -34.02 -3.32 -11.05
CA ASN A 207 -35.37 -3.23 -10.47
C ASN A 207 -36.06 -4.59 -10.21
N ARG A 208 -36.46 -4.84 -8.96
CA ARG A 208 -37.76 -5.43 -8.56
C ARG A 208 -38.06 -4.97 -7.12
N PHE A 209 -39.06 -4.11 -6.89
CA PHE A 209 -40.48 -4.45 -6.65
C PHE A 209 -40.74 -5.39 -5.46
N ARG A 210 -41.28 -4.82 -4.37
CA ARG A 210 -42.39 -5.27 -3.51
C ARG A 210 -42.47 -4.28 -2.33
N GLU A 211 -43.49 -3.42 -2.32
CA GLU A 211 -44.74 -3.59 -1.55
C GLU A 211 -44.50 -3.64 -0.04
#